data_AF-A0A7W3LLJ0-F1
#
_entry.id   AF-A0A7W3LLJ0-F1
#
_cell.length_a   1.000
_cell.length_b   1.000
_cell.length_c   1.000
_cell.angle_alpha   90.00
_cell.angle_beta   90.00
_cell.angle_gamma   90.00
#
_symmetry.space_group_name_H-M   'P 1'
#
loop_
_entity.id
_entity.type
_entity.pdbx_description
1 polymer ?
#
loop_
_entity_poly.entity_id
_entity_poly.type
_entity_poly.pdbx_seq_one_letter_code
_entity_poly.pdbx_strand_id
1 'polypeptide(L)'
;MRGKGIDIGGGVTMTVPRENGWVSARVIGLRDADAVRAGYDPSEDAVLLESGTPPEEESPEPGDRLAERDACNDSSWASTKLSWRRSSTIRWKYYFDGQGGLDEGDFAREIVRGVSNAVNAVTDCTPEKRFTPAPNIRAEFLGKSDARPNIGANGSCSRRDGQSVIGLGEMRGVEPWVLGVSCAWQVWRHTVEGDVLLRAKGRPWWLSGVSKGRCPANHYDLASAATHEALHLLGLGHTDGKAHSALTMAPVIKACDTGASTLGWGDYLGLLRLYGPKREG
;
A
#
# COMPACT_ATOMS: atom_id res chain seq x y z
N MET A 1 17.46 20.54 5.35
CA MET A 1 16.38 19.66 5.85
C MET A 1 16.63 18.17 5.59
N ARG A 2 17.76 17.78 4.97
CA ARG A 2 18.14 16.37 4.77
C ARG A 2 18.18 15.60 6.08
N GLY A 3 17.61 14.39 6.10
CA GLY A 3 17.55 13.56 7.30
C GLY A 3 16.66 14.09 8.43
N LYS A 4 15.86 15.15 8.21
CA LYS A 4 14.80 15.56 9.14
C LYS A 4 13.54 14.74 8.90
N GLY A 5 12.78 14.49 9.98
CA GLY A 5 11.44 13.91 9.91
C GLY A 5 10.39 14.97 9.52
N ILE A 6 9.41 14.56 8.73
CA ILE A 6 8.25 15.36 8.30
C ILE A 6 6.99 14.61 8.70
N ASP A 7 6.04 15.27 9.37
CA ASP A 7 4.73 14.69 9.69
C ASP A 7 3.87 14.59 8.43
N ILE A 8 3.25 13.43 8.23
CA ILE A 8 2.43 13.12 7.07
C ILE A 8 0.97 12.82 7.44
N GLY A 9 0.59 13.00 8.71
CA GLY A 9 -0.74 12.70 9.25
C GLY A 9 -0.79 11.38 10.02
N GLY A 10 -1.79 11.26 10.90
CA GLY A 10 -1.99 10.04 11.72
C GLY A 10 -0.86 9.74 12.72
N GLY A 11 0.00 10.72 13.02
CA GLY A 11 1.20 10.53 13.85
C GLY A 11 2.37 9.85 13.13
N VAL A 12 2.26 9.68 11.81
CA VAL A 12 3.29 9.08 10.96
C VAL A 12 4.27 10.16 10.50
N THR A 13 5.56 9.84 10.45
CA THR A 13 6.58 10.78 9.95
C THR A 13 7.43 10.16 8.85
N MET A 14 8.14 10.95 8.06
CA MET A 14 8.99 10.45 6.98
C MET A 14 10.34 11.16 7.01
N THR A 15 11.42 10.39 6.91
CA THR A 15 12.78 10.96 6.90
C THR A 15 13.20 11.34 5.49
N VAL A 16 13.49 12.62 5.26
CA VAL A 16 13.97 13.08 3.95
C VAL A 16 15.29 12.37 3.58
N PRO A 17 15.44 11.82 2.36
CA PRO A 17 16.65 11.13 1.93
C PRO A 17 17.88 12.03 2.04
N ARG A 18 19.04 11.43 2.36
CA ARG A 18 20.33 12.14 2.39
C ARG A 18 21.05 12.14 1.04
N GLU A 19 20.67 11.21 0.18
CA GLU A 19 21.22 10.97 -1.16
C GLU A 19 20.15 11.28 -2.21
N ASN A 20 20.56 11.39 -3.47
CA ASN A 20 19.64 11.64 -4.59
C ASN A 20 18.55 10.56 -4.64
N GLY A 21 17.30 10.95 -4.47
CA GLY A 21 16.20 10.01 -4.45
C GLY A 21 14.97 10.55 -3.75
N TRP A 22 13.97 9.68 -3.69
CA TRP A 22 12.66 9.97 -3.13
C TRP A 22 12.23 8.87 -2.18
N VAL A 23 11.43 9.24 -1.19
CA VAL A 23 10.71 8.34 -0.31
C VAL A 23 9.25 8.75 -0.33
N SER A 24 8.36 7.78 -0.47
CA SER A 24 6.91 7.95 -0.28
C SER A 24 6.50 7.19 0.96
N ALA A 25 5.60 7.79 1.73
CA ALA A 25 4.96 7.19 2.88
C ALA A 25 3.44 7.25 2.69
N ARG A 26 2.76 6.12 2.91
CA ARG A 26 1.30 5.98 2.74
C ARG A 26 0.72 5.23 3.92
N VAL A 27 -0.54 5.50 4.22
CA VAL A 27 -1.23 5.01 5.42
C VAL A 27 -2.58 4.47 5.01
N ILE A 28 -2.84 3.20 5.29
CA ILE A 28 -4.18 2.62 5.19
C ILE A 28 -4.86 2.63 6.56
N GLY A 29 -6.16 2.91 6.60
CA GLY A 29 -6.85 3.04 7.89
C GLY A 29 -8.36 2.87 7.86
N LEU A 30 -9.00 3.38 8.91
CA LEU A 30 -10.46 3.42 9.07
C LEU A 30 -11.06 4.76 8.62
N ARG A 31 -10.23 5.68 8.15
CA ARG A 31 -10.54 7.04 7.71
C ARG A 31 -9.54 7.45 6.65
N ASP A 32 -9.91 8.43 5.84
CA ASP A 32 -9.02 8.99 4.83
C ASP A 32 -7.80 9.61 5.50
N ALA A 33 -6.64 9.38 4.90
CA ALA A 33 -5.35 9.83 5.38
C ALA A 33 -4.58 10.49 4.25
N ASP A 34 -3.94 11.61 4.56
CA ASP A 34 -3.05 12.27 3.62
C ASP A 34 -1.91 11.34 3.21
N ALA A 35 -1.44 11.58 1.99
CA ALA A 35 -0.26 10.93 1.46
C ALA A 35 0.81 11.96 1.16
N VAL A 36 2.05 11.67 1.53
CA VAL A 36 3.17 12.60 1.31
C VAL A 36 4.34 11.87 0.69
N ARG A 37 5.00 12.53 -0.26
CA ARG A 37 6.27 12.09 -0.83
C ARG A 37 7.30 13.21 -0.66
N ALA A 38 8.50 12.83 -0.20
CA ALA A 38 9.63 13.72 -0.03
C ALA A 38 10.82 13.28 -0.86
N GLY A 39 11.51 14.24 -1.46
CA GLY A 39 12.68 14.04 -2.30
C GLY A 39 13.83 14.93 -1.88
N TYR A 40 15.04 14.50 -2.23
CA TYR A 40 16.22 15.34 -2.18
C TYR A 40 16.87 15.39 -3.56
N ASP A 41 17.00 16.59 -4.11
CA ASP A 41 17.69 16.87 -5.36
C ASP A 41 19.09 17.44 -5.06
N PRO A 42 20.17 16.70 -5.36
CA PRO A 42 21.53 17.19 -5.11
C PRO A 42 22.02 18.24 -6.11
N SER A 43 21.41 18.35 -7.30
CA SER A 43 21.77 19.38 -8.28
C SER A 43 21.28 20.76 -7.86
N GLU A 44 20.12 20.82 -7.21
CA GLU A 44 19.50 22.07 -6.75
C GLU A 44 19.72 22.33 -5.24
N ASP A 45 20.39 21.39 -4.55
CA ASP A 45 20.45 21.29 -3.09
C ASP A 45 19.09 21.52 -2.37
N ALA A 46 18.03 20.97 -2.96
CA ALA A 46 16.66 21.25 -2.54
C ALA A 46 15.98 20.01 -1.95
N VAL A 47 15.15 20.24 -0.92
CA VAL A 47 14.16 19.24 -0.46
C VAL A 47 12.85 19.52 -1.17
N LEU A 48 12.33 18.50 -1.84
CA LEU A 48 11.08 18.56 -2.58
C LEU A 48 10.00 17.85 -1.77
N LEU A 49 8.86 18.50 -1.57
CA LEU A 49 7.71 17.92 -0.89
C LEU A 49 6.51 17.96 -1.83
N GLU A 50 5.91 16.80 -2.03
CA GLU A 50 4.64 16.66 -2.74
C GLU A 50 3.67 16.02 -1.75
N SER A 51 2.71 16.81 -1.26
CA SER A 51 1.50 16.27 -0.66
C SER A 51 0.61 15.79 -1.80
N GLY A 52 0.22 14.52 -1.75
CA GLY A 52 -0.84 13.96 -2.57
C GLY A 52 -2.18 14.28 -1.95
N THR A 53 -2.48 15.56 -1.79
CA THR A 53 -3.87 16.01 -1.75
C THR A 53 -4.24 16.24 -3.23
N PRO A 54 -5.26 15.57 -3.79
CA PRO A 54 -5.93 16.12 -4.96
C PRO A 54 -6.34 17.57 -4.64
N PRO A 55 -6.50 18.47 -5.64
CA PRO A 55 -7.24 19.70 -5.40
C PRO A 55 -8.55 19.33 -4.69
N GLU A 56 -8.97 20.11 -3.69
CA GLU A 56 -10.35 20.06 -3.21
C GLU A 56 -11.25 20.13 -4.45
N GLU A 57 -11.75 19.00 -4.93
CA GLU A 57 -13.03 19.04 -5.62
C GLU A 57 -14.00 19.52 -4.54
N GLU A 58 -14.57 20.70 -4.80
CA GLU A 58 -15.60 21.34 -3.98
C GLU A 58 -16.44 20.25 -3.31
N SER A 59 -16.41 20.25 -1.97
CA SER A 59 -17.27 19.38 -1.19
C SER A 59 -18.68 19.47 -1.77
N PRO A 60 -19.27 18.38 -2.29
CA PRO A 60 -20.63 18.48 -2.79
C PRO A 60 -21.49 18.98 -1.64
N GLU A 61 -22.31 19.99 -1.95
CA GLU A 61 -23.36 20.52 -1.09
C GLU A 61 -24.04 19.37 -0.32
N PRO A 62 -24.42 19.56 0.96
CA PRO A 62 -24.99 18.48 1.77
C PRO A 62 -26.33 18.02 1.18
N GLY A 63 -26.26 17.04 0.27
CA GLY A 63 -27.40 16.59 -0.53
C GLY A 63 -27.09 15.39 -1.42
N ASP A 64 -25.91 15.33 -2.04
CA ASP A 64 -25.56 14.22 -2.93
C ASP A 64 -24.74 13.16 -2.18
N ARG A 65 -25.45 12.13 -1.69
CA ARG A 65 -24.81 10.83 -1.43
C ARG A 65 -24.45 10.22 -2.79
N LEU A 66 -23.30 10.59 -3.34
CA LEU A 66 -22.74 9.88 -4.49
C LEU A 66 -22.68 8.39 -4.14
N ALA A 67 -23.41 7.58 -4.90
CA ALA A 67 -23.45 6.15 -4.71
C ALA A 67 -22.04 5.58 -4.94
N GLU A 68 -21.66 4.62 -4.09
CA GLU A 68 -20.45 3.81 -4.29
C GLU A 68 -20.51 3.16 -5.68
N ARG A 69 -19.48 3.36 -6.49
CA ARG A 69 -19.34 2.73 -7.79
C ARG A 69 -18.94 1.28 -7.60
N ASP A 70 -19.42 0.44 -8.49
CA ASP A 70 -18.99 -0.95 -8.57
C ASP A 70 -17.51 -1.03 -8.97
N ALA A 71 -16.70 -1.75 -8.20
CA ALA A 71 -15.25 -1.83 -8.39
C ALA A 71 -14.85 -2.33 -9.78
N CYS A 72 -15.70 -3.14 -10.42
CA CYS A 72 -15.44 -3.70 -11.74
C CYS A 72 -15.73 -2.73 -12.89
N ASN A 73 -16.42 -1.62 -12.61
CA ASN A 73 -16.75 -0.58 -13.58
C ASN A 73 -16.13 0.78 -13.22
N ASP A 74 -15.52 0.90 -12.05
CA ASP A 74 -14.84 2.10 -11.63
C ASP A 74 -13.43 2.19 -12.22
N SER A 75 -13.17 3.24 -12.99
CA SER A 75 -11.91 3.45 -13.69
C SER A 75 -10.98 4.44 -13.00
N SER A 76 -11.36 4.96 -11.84
CA SER A 76 -10.55 5.90 -11.08
C SER A 76 -9.29 5.23 -10.51
N TRP A 77 -8.15 5.91 -10.61
CA TRP A 77 -6.89 5.47 -10.02
C TRP A 77 -5.94 6.66 -9.86
N ALA A 78 -4.97 6.53 -8.95
CA ALA A 78 -3.92 7.52 -8.74
C ALA A 78 -2.53 6.88 -8.76
N SER A 79 -1.48 7.70 -8.92
CA SER A 79 -0.09 7.26 -8.84
C SER A 79 0.70 8.04 -7.79
N THR A 80 1.64 7.36 -7.13
CA THR A 80 2.66 7.99 -6.28
C THR A 80 3.84 8.56 -7.08
N LYS A 81 3.80 8.44 -8.41
CA LYS A 81 4.91 8.70 -9.35
C LYS A 81 6.15 7.85 -9.05
N LEU A 82 6.02 6.80 -8.23
CA LEU A 82 7.05 5.77 -8.03
C LEU A 82 6.75 4.60 -8.97
N SER A 83 7.80 3.91 -9.40
CA SER A 83 7.64 2.68 -10.17
C SER A 83 8.92 1.86 -10.16
N TRP A 84 8.77 0.54 -10.09
CA TRP A 84 9.86 -0.39 -10.34
C TRP A 84 10.21 -0.39 -11.83
N ARG A 85 11.37 -0.97 -12.19
CA ARG A 85 11.69 -1.17 -13.60
C ARG A 85 10.73 -2.21 -14.20
N ARG A 86 10.15 -1.93 -15.36
CA ARG A 86 9.36 -2.95 -16.09
C ARG A 86 10.19 -4.21 -16.31
N SER A 87 9.56 -5.37 -16.21
CA SER A 87 10.19 -6.70 -16.27
C SER A 87 11.12 -7.04 -15.11
N SER A 88 11.26 -6.18 -14.09
CA SER A 88 12.05 -6.54 -12.91
C SER A 88 11.31 -7.51 -12.00
N THR A 89 12.06 -8.11 -11.07
CA THR A 89 11.51 -8.95 -10.01
C THR A 89 11.76 -8.25 -8.67
N ILE A 90 10.69 -7.99 -7.94
CA ILE A 90 10.72 -7.44 -6.58
C ILE A 90 10.98 -8.60 -5.63
N ARG A 91 12.15 -8.61 -5.00
CA ARG A 91 12.50 -9.61 -3.99
C ARG A 91 12.11 -9.11 -2.62
N TRP A 92 11.30 -9.88 -1.90
CA TRP A 92 10.75 -9.44 -0.63
C TRP A 92 10.68 -10.58 0.40
N LYS A 93 10.63 -10.22 1.67
CA LYS A 93 10.52 -11.12 2.82
C LYS A 93 9.37 -10.70 3.72
N TYR A 94 8.90 -11.59 4.58
CA TYR A 94 8.01 -11.19 5.68
C TYR A 94 8.78 -11.06 7.01
N TYR A 95 8.32 -10.19 7.90
CA TYR A 95 8.78 -10.16 9.29
C TYR A 95 7.62 -10.49 10.23
N PHE A 96 7.87 -11.37 11.20
CA PHE A 96 6.89 -11.75 12.22
C PHE A 96 7.61 -12.11 13.53
N ASP A 97 7.22 -11.45 14.62
CA ASP A 97 7.81 -11.63 15.96
C ASP A 97 6.81 -12.17 16.99
N GLY A 98 5.74 -12.83 16.54
CA GLY A 98 4.73 -13.43 17.42
C GLY A 98 3.66 -12.46 17.92
N GLN A 99 3.67 -11.21 17.46
CA GLN A 99 2.65 -10.23 17.84
C GLN A 99 1.31 -10.45 17.12
N GLY A 100 0.26 -9.83 17.65
CA GLY A 100 -1.07 -9.82 17.03
C GLY A 100 -1.93 -11.07 17.28
N GLY A 101 -1.40 -12.07 18.01
CA GLY A 101 -2.15 -13.29 18.35
C GLY A 101 -2.44 -14.19 17.14
N LEU A 102 -1.63 -14.07 16.09
CA LEU A 102 -1.76 -14.86 14.86
C LEU A 102 -0.77 -16.03 14.86
N ASP A 103 -1.11 -17.11 14.16
CA ASP A 103 -0.14 -18.12 13.77
C ASP A 103 0.79 -17.55 12.69
N GLU A 104 2.10 -17.82 12.80
CA GLU A 104 3.08 -17.31 11.85
C GLU A 104 2.86 -17.85 10.44
N GLY A 105 2.52 -19.13 10.32
CA GLY A 105 2.28 -19.78 9.03
C GLY A 105 1.04 -19.23 8.34
N ASP A 106 -0.03 -19.00 9.09
CA ASP A 106 -1.25 -18.34 8.58
C ASP A 106 -0.99 -16.88 8.18
N PHE A 107 -0.28 -16.11 9.00
CA PHE A 107 0.14 -14.74 8.68
C PHE A 107 0.91 -14.70 7.36
N ALA A 108 1.96 -15.54 7.23
CA ALA A 108 2.77 -15.60 6.02
C ALA A 108 1.93 -15.95 4.78
N ARG A 109 0.95 -16.87 4.89
CA ARG A 109 0.04 -17.23 3.79
C ARG A 109 -0.79 -16.03 3.32
N GLU A 110 -1.37 -15.26 4.23
CA GLU A 110 -2.19 -14.09 3.85
C GLU A 110 -1.36 -12.96 3.25
N ILE A 111 -0.15 -12.69 3.76
CA ILE A 111 0.73 -11.67 3.17
C ILE A 111 1.17 -12.08 1.76
N VAL A 112 1.58 -13.35 1.58
CA VAL A 112 1.93 -13.88 0.25
C VAL A 112 0.75 -13.80 -0.70
N ARG A 113 -0.46 -14.11 -0.22
CA ARG A 113 -1.70 -13.97 -1.00
C ARG A 113 -1.93 -12.52 -1.43
N GLY A 114 -1.83 -11.55 -0.52
CA GLY A 114 -2.06 -10.14 -0.85
C GLY A 114 -1.05 -9.59 -1.86
N VAL A 115 0.24 -9.87 -1.68
CA VAL A 115 1.28 -9.49 -2.66
C VAL A 115 1.03 -10.15 -4.01
N SER A 116 0.67 -11.43 -4.00
CA SER A 116 0.29 -12.15 -5.21
C SER A 116 -0.87 -11.46 -5.91
N ASN A 117 -1.96 -11.15 -5.20
CA ASN A 117 -3.14 -10.52 -5.79
C ASN A 117 -2.77 -9.23 -6.57
N ALA A 118 -1.92 -8.39 -5.99
CA ALA A 118 -1.40 -7.18 -6.61
C ALA A 118 -0.59 -7.44 -7.89
N VAL A 119 0.49 -8.24 -7.83
CA VAL A 119 1.38 -8.43 -8.99
C VAL A 119 0.77 -9.28 -10.10
N ASN A 120 -0.20 -10.13 -9.75
CA ASN A 120 -0.84 -11.06 -10.67
C ASN A 120 -2.15 -10.53 -11.26
N ALA A 121 -2.56 -9.32 -10.89
CA ALA A 121 -3.85 -8.72 -11.25
C ALA A 121 -5.05 -9.65 -10.96
N VAL A 122 -5.05 -10.28 -9.78
CA VAL A 122 -6.18 -11.09 -9.32
C VAL A 122 -7.38 -10.18 -9.07
N THR A 123 -8.54 -10.57 -9.55
CA THR A 123 -9.77 -9.76 -9.47
C THR A 123 -10.99 -10.67 -9.33
N ASP A 124 -12.08 -10.15 -8.76
CA ASP A 124 -13.38 -10.79 -8.81
C ASP A 124 -14.23 -10.40 -10.03
N CYS A 125 -13.76 -9.45 -10.83
CA CYS A 125 -14.49 -8.84 -11.94
C CYS A 125 -14.56 -9.69 -13.21
N THR A 126 -13.77 -10.77 -13.29
CA THR A 126 -13.77 -11.70 -14.42
C THR A 126 -14.02 -13.13 -13.96
N PRO A 127 -14.63 -13.99 -14.80
CA PRO A 127 -14.79 -15.41 -14.51
C PRO A 127 -13.45 -16.12 -14.23
N GLU A 128 -12.37 -15.70 -14.90
CA GLU A 128 -11.02 -16.25 -14.76
C GLU A 128 -10.30 -15.78 -13.48
N LYS A 129 -10.94 -14.93 -12.69
CA LYS A 129 -10.42 -14.34 -11.45
C LYS A 129 -9.11 -13.58 -11.63
N ARG A 130 -8.91 -13.01 -12.81
CA ARG A 130 -7.69 -12.32 -13.21
C ARG A 130 -7.93 -11.39 -14.39
N PHE A 131 -7.35 -10.19 -14.34
CA PHE A 131 -7.29 -9.31 -15.49
C PHE A 131 -6.16 -9.69 -16.45
N THR A 132 -6.38 -9.50 -17.75
CA THR A 132 -5.38 -9.74 -18.79
C THR A 132 -5.23 -8.52 -19.70
N PRO A 133 -4.00 -8.20 -20.16
CA PRO A 133 -2.72 -8.83 -19.81
C PRO A 133 -2.27 -8.56 -18.36
N ALA A 134 -1.46 -9.46 -17.79
CA ALA A 134 -0.87 -9.21 -16.48
C ALA A 134 0.14 -8.03 -16.53
N PRO A 135 0.28 -7.24 -15.46
CA PRO A 135 1.33 -6.24 -15.32
C PRO A 135 2.72 -6.85 -15.55
N ASN A 136 3.58 -6.20 -16.34
CA ASN A 136 4.95 -6.64 -16.59
C ASN A 136 5.89 -6.29 -15.43
N ILE A 137 5.65 -6.94 -14.29
CA ILE A 137 6.43 -6.90 -13.06
C ILE A 137 6.26 -8.26 -12.36
N ARG A 138 7.26 -8.70 -11.59
CA ARG A 138 7.18 -9.94 -10.81
C ARG A 138 7.49 -9.67 -9.35
N ALA A 139 7.00 -10.53 -8.45
CA ALA A 139 7.45 -10.60 -7.07
C ALA A 139 8.00 -12.00 -6.76
N GLU A 140 9.11 -12.04 -6.03
CA GLU A 140 9.77 -13.26 -5.56
C GLU A 140 9.81 -13.22 -4.03
N PHE A 141 9.11 -14.16 -3.41
CA PHE A 141 9.06 -14.31 -1.97
C PHE A 141 10.28 -15.10 -1.48
N LEU A 142 11.08 -14.48 -0.61
CA LEU A 142 12.34 -15.04 -0.10
C LEU A 142 12.22 -15.66 1.29
N GLY A 143 11.01 -15.76 1.84
CA GLY A 143 10.77 -16.32 3.18
C GLY A 143 10.78 -15.27 4.29
N LYS A 144 11.14 -15.71 5.49
CA LYS A 144 11.19 -14.87 6.70
C LYS A 144 12.42 -13.97 6.71
N SER A 145 12.26 -12.77 7.24
CA SER A 145 13.32 -11.83 7.61
C SER A 145 13.50 -11.81 9.12
N ASP A 146 14.75 -11.80 9.57
CA ASP A 146 15.10 -11.48 10.96
C ASP A 146 15.11 -9.97 11.22
N ALA A 147 15.19 -9.17 10.15
CA ALA A 147 15.12 -7.72 10.21
C ALA A 147 13.66 -7.24 10.06
N ARG A 148 13.29 -6.27 10.89
CA ARG A 148 12.01 -5.54 10.79
C ARG A 148 11.98 -4.71 9.50
N PRO A 149 10.78 -4.39 8.97
CA PRO A 149 10.64 -3.29 8.01
C PRO A 149 11.27 -2.01 8.58
N ASN A 150 11.87 -1.18 7.73
CA ASN A 150 12.46 0.13 8.05
C ASN A 150 11.40 1.21 8.31
N ILE A 151 10.37 0.81 9.05
CA ILE A 151 9.26 1.63 9.51
C ILE A 151 9.33 1.64 11.03
N GLY A 152 9.64 2.80 11.60
CA GLY A 152 9.74 2.99 13.04
C GLY A 152 8.40 2.73 13.74
N ALA A 153 8.44 2.49 15.05
CA ALA A 153 7.20 2.28 15.82
C ALA A 153 6.25 3.50 15.78
N ASN A 154 6.75 4.70 15.50
CA ASN A 154 5.95 5.89 15.22
C ASN A 154 5.47 5.97 13.75
N GLY A 155 5.42 4.84 13.03
CA GLY A 155 5.09 4.76 11.61
C GLY A 155 6.18 5.30 10.69
N SER A 156 7.34 5.72 11.22
CA SER A 156 8.22 6.56 10.42
C SER A 156 9.02 5.83 9.35
N CYS A 157 8.97 6.28 8.09
CA CYS A 157 9.86 5.76 7.05
C CYS A 157 11.30 6.18 7.38
N SER A 158 12.12 5.19 7.74
CA SER A 158 13.51 5.38 8.11
C SER A 158 14.43 5.19 6.90
N ARG A 159 15.72 4.91 7.16
CA ARG A 159 16.69 4.72 6.09
C ARG A 159 16.50 3.32 5.48
N ARG A 160 16.44 3.27 4.16
CA ARG A 160 16.44 2.04 3.38
C ARG A 160 17.68 1.17 3.68
N ASP A 161 17.55 -0.15 3.75
CA ASP A 161 18.61 -1.11 4.10
C ASP A 161 18.98 -2.09 2.98
N GLY A 162 18.33 -1.98 1.82
CA GLY A 162 18.49 -2.86 0.68
C GLY A 162 17.55 -4.06 0.66
N GLN A 163 16.58 -4.17 1.58
CA GLN A 163 15.60 -5.25 1.64
C GLN A 163 14.18 -4.71 1.59
N SER A 164 13.31 -5.41 0.88
CA SER A 164 11.86 -5.19 0.97
C SER A 164 11.25 -6.15 1.98
N VAL A 165 10.62 -5.62 3.02
CA VAL A 165 10.06 -6.39 4.12
C VAL A 165 8.63 -5.96 4.42
N ILE A 166 7.71 -6.93 4.44
CA ILE A 166 6.33 -6.75 4.91
C ILE A 166 6.20 -7.40 6.27
N GLY A 167 5.87 -6.63 7.29
CA GLY A 167 5.86 -7.11 8.67
C GLY A 167 4.59 -6.77 9.43
N LEU A 168 4.38 -7.50 10.52
CA LEU A 168 3.42 -7.16 11.57
C LEU A 168 4.18 -6.63 12.78
N GLY A 169 3.73 -5.53 13.38
CA GLY A 169 4.36 -5.01 14.59
C GLY A 169 3.65 -3.84 15.25
N GLU A 170 4.20 -3.40 16.38
CA GLU A 170 3.67 -2.26 17.12
C GLU A 170 3.85 -0.92 16.37
N MET A 171 2.80 -0.11 16.41
CA MET A 171 2.81 1.28 15.96
C MET A 171 2.47 2.22 17.14
N ARG A 172 3.46 2.52 17.98
CA ARG A 172 3.34 3.40 19.15
C ARG A 172 3.33 4.87 18.73
N GLY A 173 2.32 5.63 19.18
CA GLY A 173 2.20 7.05 18.85
C GLY A 173 1.59 7.34 17.47
N VAL A 174 1.32 6.30 16.68
CA VAL A 174 0.47 6.38 15.49
C VAL A 174 -0.98 6.24 15.93
N GLU A 175 -1.86 7.05 15.34
CA GLU A 175 -3.29 7.06 15.62
C GLU A 175 -3.92 5.67 15.50
N PRO A 176 -4.85 5.29 16.39
CA PRO A 176 -5.40 3.94 16.41
C PRO A 176 -5.99 3.54 15.06
N TRP A 177 -6.70 4.44 14.37
CA TRP A 177 -7.40 4.16 13.11
C TRP A 177 -6.48 3.72 11.96
N VAL A 178 -5.16 3.86 12.09
CA VAL A 178 -4.18 3.33 11.12
C VAL A 178 -4.07 1.81 11.25
N LEU A 179 -4.20 1.11 10.13
CA LEU A 179 -4.06 -0.34 10.00
C LEU A 179 -2.67 -0.72 9.48
N GLY A 180 -2.07 0.10 8.64
CA GLY A 180 -0.80 -0.17 7.96
C GLY A 180 -0.11 1.10 7.51
N VAL A 181 1.20 0.98 7.30
CA VAL A 181 2.04 2.01 6.68
C VAL A 181 2.92 1.33 5.64
N SER A 182 2.99 1.90 4.44
CA SER A 182 3.96 1.53 3.42
C SER A 182 4.96 2.65 3.16
N CYS A 183 6.21 2.25 2.98
CA CYS A 183 7.32 3.12 2.62
C CYS A 183 7.95 2.58 1.34
N ALA A 184 8.16 3.44 0.34
CA ALA A 184 8.84 3.05 -0.89
C ALA A 184 9.95 4.06 -1.21
N TRP A 185 11.15 3.54 -1.47
CA TRP A 185 12.32 4.36 -1.79
C TRP A 185 12.67 4.24 -3.27
N GLN A 186 12.89 5.38 -3.90
CA GLN A 186 13.33 5.50 -5.28
C GLN A 186 14.71 6.13 -5.32
N VAL A 187 15.58 5.52 -6.13
CA VAL A 187 16.88 6.09 -6.48
C VAL A 187 16.83 6.34 -7.99
N TRP A 188 17.24 7.54 -8.40
CA TRP A 188 17.03 8.03 -9.77
C TRP A 188 15.56 7.98 -10.18
N ARG A 189 15.23 7.14 -11.17
CA ARG A 189 13.89 7.05 -11.78
C ARG A 189 13.13 5.78 -11.39
N HIS A 190 13.67 4.94 -10.51
CA HIS A 190 13.02 3.67 -10.15
C HIS A 190 12.98 3.41 -8.65
N THR A 191 11.87 2.85 -8.20
CA THR A 191 11.77 2.21 -6.89
C THR A 191 12.82 1.11 -6.80
N VAL A 192 13.51 1.07 -5.66
CA VAL A 192 14.56 0.08 -5.37
C VAL A 192 14.25 -0.73 -4.13
N GLU A 193 13.35 -0.25 -3.27
CA GLU A 193 13.03 -0.83 -1.98
C GLU A 193 11.63 -0.41 -1.55
N GLY A 194 10.96 -1.26 -0.79
CA GLY A 194 9.58 -1.09 -0.39
C GLY A 194 9.28 -1.94 0.84
N ASP A 195 8.83 -1.28 1.89
CA ASP A 195 8.54 -1.86 3.20
C ASP A 195 7.11 -1.58 3.61
N VAL A 196 6.53 -2.51 4.37
CA VAL A 196 5.19 -2.39 4.92
C VAL A 196 5.21 -2.83 6.37
N LEU A 197 4.57 -2.07 7.24
CA LEU A 197 4.31 -2.45 8.62
C LEU A 197 2.80 -2.44 8.81
N LEU A 198 2.24 -3.57 9.22
CA LEU A 198 0.85 -3.71 9.63
C LEU A 198 0.76 -3.67 11.15
N ARG A 199 -0.29 -3.04 11.67
CA ARG A 199 -0.45 -2.83 13.12
C ARG A 199 -0.82 -4.16 13.80
N ALA A 200 0.00 -4.61 14.74
CA ALA A 200 -0.26 -5.82 15.51
C ALA A 200 -1.26 -5.62 16.66
N LYS A 201 -1.08 -4.53 17.43
CA LYS A 201 -1.81 -4.32 18.69
C LYS A 201 -3.04 -3.44 18.49
N GLY A 202 -4.15 -3.86 19.10
CA GLY A 202 -5.42 -3.12 19.07
C GLY A 202 -6.18 -3.23 17.74
N ARG A 203 -5.71 -4.08 16.82
CA ARG A 203 -6.38 -4.38 15.55
C ARG A 203 -6.47 -5.90 15.39
N PRO A 204 -7.67 -6.47 15.56
CA PRO A 204 -7.84 -7.88 15.34
C PRO A 204 -7.90 -8.16 13.83
N TRP A 205 -7.01 -9.03 13.37
CA TRP A 205 -6.93 -9.44 11.97
C TRP A 205 -7.76 -10.70 11.76
N TRP A 206 -8.50 -10.72 10.67
CA TRP A 206 -9.13 -11.92 10.12
C TRP A 206 -8.33 -12.37 8.90
N LEU A 207 -8.14 -13.67 8.80
CA LEU A 207 -7.31 -14.30 7.77
C LEU A 207 -8.25 -15.02 6.80
N SER A 208 -8.86 -14.29 5.87
CA SER A 208 -9.96 -14.81 5.04
C SER A 208 -9.58 -15.98 4.14
N GLY A 209 -8.31 -16.12 3.78
CA GLY A 209 -7.79 -17.17 2.91
C GLY A 209 -7.56 -18.50 3.64
N VAL A 210 -7.46 -18.48 4.97
CA VAL A 210 -7.23 -19.67 5.80
C VAL A 210 -8.38 -19.96 6.78
N SER A 211 -9.16 -18.94 7.14
CA SER A 211 -10.27 -19.07 8.07
C SER A 211 -11.46 -19.80 7.44
N LYS A 212 -12.04 -20.77 8.16
CA LYS A 212 -13.22 -21.53 7.73
C LYS A 212 -14.56 -20.91 8.19
N GLY A 213 -14.50 -19.86 9.00
CA GLY A 213 -15.66 -19.21 9.61
C GLY A 213 -15.98 -17.85 8.99
N ARG A 214 -17.14 -17.31 9.36
CA ARG A 214 -17.47 -15.91 9.06
C ARG A 214 -16.49 -14.97 9.75
N CYS A 215 -16.18 -13.85 9.11
CA CYS A 215 -15.40 -12.80 9.72
C CYS A 215 -16.01 -12.38 11.07
N PRO A 216 -15.25 -12.39 12.17
CA PRO A 216 -15.74 -11.90 13.45
C PRO A 216 -15.91 -10.38 13.42
N ALA A 217 -16.90 -9.88 14.16
CA ALA A 217 -17.16 -8.44 14.23
C ALA A 217 -15.89 -7.65 14.57
N ASN A 218 -15.73 -6.48 13.93
CA ASN A 218 -14.59 -5.57 14.09
C ASN A 218 -13.22 -6.14 13.70
N HIS A 219 -13.16 -7.30 13.02
CA HIS A 219 -11.91 -7.79 12.44
C HIS A 219 -11.72 -7.25 11.02
N TYR A 220 -10.47 -7.10 10.62
CA TYR A 220 -10.08 -6.58 9.31
C TYR A 220 -9.40 -7.68 8.52
N ASP A 221 -9.68 -7.78 7.22
CA ASP A 221 -9.04 -8.79 6.40
C ASP A 221 -7.56 -8.45 6.14
N LEU A 222 -6.67 -9.38 6.51
CA LEU A 222 -5.25 -9.18 6.39
C LEU A 222 -4.78 -9.18 4.92
N ALA A 223 -5.39 -10.02 4.07
CA ALA A 223 -5.06 -10.05 2.65
C ALA A 223 -5.49 -8.76 1.93
N SER A 224 -6.63 -8.17 2.29
CA SER A 224 -7.05 -6.84 1.81
C SER A 224 -5.99 -5.78 2.13
N ALA A 225 -5.57 -5.66 3.39
CA ALA A 225 -4.53 -4.71 3.77
C ALA A 225 -3.21 -4.99 3.05
N ALA A 226 -2.78 -6.25 2.96
CA ALA A 226 -1.55 -6.61 2.26
C ALA A 226 -1.61 -6.32 0.75
N THR A 227 -2.76 -6.50 0.10
CA THR A 227 -2.95 -6.20 -1.32
C THR A 227 -2.87 -4.71 -1.57
N HIS A 228 -3.57 -3.90 -0.77
CA HIS A 228 -3.54 -2.44 -0.84
C HIS A 228 -2.11 -1.90 -0.66
N GLU A 229 -1.41 -2.34 0.38
CA GLU A 229 -0.05 -1.87 0.65
C GLU A 229 0.95 -2.35 -0.42
N ALA A 230 0.77 -3.56 -0.98
CA ALA A 230 1.56 -4.03 -2.11
C ALA A 230 1.35 -3.16 -3.36
N LEU A 231 0.14 -2.68 -3.61
CA LEU A 231 -0.15 -1.75 -4.71
C LEU A 231 0.50 -0.38 -4.49
N HIS A 232 0.63 0.10 -3.25
CA HIS A 232 1.48 1.25 -2.92
C HIS A 232 2.94 1.01 -3.26
N LEU A 233 3.51 -0.16 -2.92
CA LEU A 233 4.88 -0.52 -3.31
C LEU A 233 5.05 -0.55 -4.84
N LEU A 234 4.00 -0.92 -5.56
CA LEU A 234 3.97 -0.90 -7.03
C LEU A 234 3.75 0.51 -7.61
N GLY A 235 3.46 1.52 -6.80
CA GLY A 235 3.40 2.92 -7.23
C GLY A 235 1.98 3.47 -7.43
N LEU A 236 0.93 2.75 -7.01
CA LEU A 236 -0.43 3.29 -6.97
C LEU A 236 -0.63 4.18 -5.74
N GLY A 237 -1.33 5.29 -5.94
CA GLY A 237 -1.82 6.14 -4.85
C GLY A 237 -3.21 5.72 -4.38
N HIS A 238 -3.70 6.35 -3.32
CA HIS A 238 -5.10 6.20 -2.92
C HIS A 238 -6.03 6.70 -4.02
N THR A 239 -7.18 6.05 -4.15
CA THR A 239 -8.30 6.56 -4.93
C THR A 239 -9.33 7.12 -3.95
N ASP A 240 -9.27 8.43 -3.74
CA ASP A 240 -10.04 9.11 -2.70
C ASP A 240 -11.50 9.34 -3.11
N GLY A 241 -12.38 9.50 -2.11
CA GLY A 241 -13.78 9.84 -2.32
C GLY A 241 -14.73 8.66 -2.17
N LYS A 242 -15.91 8.93 -1.60
CA LYS A 242 -16.92 7.89 -1.27
C LYS A 242 -17.43 7.11 -2.48
N ALA A 243 -17.39 7.70 -3.67
CA ALA A 243 -17.77 7.02 -4.90
C ALA A 243 -16.82 5.86 -5.25
N HIS A 244 -15.60 5.85 -4.71
CA HIS A 244 -14.52 4.94 -5.07
C HIS A 244 -14.19 3.92 -3.98
N SER A 245 -15.01 3.83 -2.92
CA SER A 245 -14.69 3.03 -1.72
C SER A 245 -14.71 1.52 -1.92
N ALA A 246 -15.15 1.04 -3.10
CA ALA A 246 -15.10 -0.36 -3.47
C ALA A 246 -13.77 -0.76 -4.15
N LEU A 247 -12.94 0.19 -4.59
CA LEU A 247 -11.63 -0.08 -5.18
C LEU A 247 -10.63 -0.53 -4.11
N THR A 248 -9.64 -1.33 -4.52
CA THR A 248 -8.59 -1.81 -3.60
C THR A 248 -7.81 -0.65 -3.00
N MET A 249 -7.51 0.37 -3.82
CA MET A 249 -6.76 1.56 -3.39
C MET A 249 -7.61 2.61 -2.69
N ALA A 250 -8.85 2.32 -2.32
CA ALA A 250 -9.58 3.19 -1.39
C ALA A 250 -8.81 3.28 -0.06
N PRO A 251 -8.64 4.48 0.54
CA PRO A 251 -7.82 4.68 1.75
C PRO A 251 -8.39 4.01 3.01
N VAL A 252 -9.65 3.53 2.93
CA VAL A 252 -10.38 2.97 4.08
C VAL A 252 -10.74 1.51 3.83
N ILE A 253 -10.30 0.63 4.74
CA ILE A 253 -10.79 -0.75 4.81
C ILE A 253 -11.87 -0.85 5.89
N LYS A 254 -13.06 -1.31 5.49
CA LYS A 254 -14.17 -1.59 6.40
C LYS A 254 -13.94 -2.94 7.10
N ALA A 255 -14.42 -3.08 8.32
CA ALA A 255 -14.34 -4.35 9.04
C ALA A 255 -15.06 -5.45 8.25
N CYS A 256 -14.44 -6.63 8.17
CA CYS A 256 -14.91 -7.79 7.42
C CYS A 256 -15.07 -7.61 5.91
N ASP A 257 -14.54 -6.52 5.36
CA ASP A 257 -14.52 -6.30 3.93
C ASP A 257 -13.32 -7.02 3.30
N THR A 258 -13.63 -7.81 2.27
CA THR A 258 -12.65 -8.57 1.48
C THR A 258 -12.54 -8.06 0.06
N GLY A 259 -13.32 -7.05 -0.34
CA GLY A 259 -13.29 -6.48 -1.69
C GLY A 259 -11.90 -5.98 -2.05
N ALA A 260 -11.21 -5.31 -1.11
CA ALA A 260 -9.84 -4.87 -1.29
C ALA A 260 -8.79 -6.00 -1.31
N SER A 261 -9.17 -7.27 -1.15
CA SER A 261 -8.23 -8.39 -1.34
C SER A 261 -7.97 -8.69 -2.81
N THR A 262 -8.81 -8.23 -3.73
CA THR A 262 -8.61 -8.37 -5.18
C THR A 262 -8.78 -7.02 -5.88
N LEU A 263 -8.27 -6.89 -7.11
CA LEU A 263 -8.20 -5.61 -7.82
C LEU A 263 -9.56 -5.21 -8.40
N GLY A 264 -9.90 -3.94 -8.22
CA GLY A 264 -10.88 -3.26 -9.05
C GLY A 264 -10.31 -2.89 -10.42
N TRP A 265 -11.18 -2.43 -11.31
CA TRP A 265 -10.81 -2.07 -12.67
C TRP A 265 -9.83 -0.88 -12.72
N GLY A 266 -10.07 0.15 -11.91
CA GLY A 266 -9.19 1.31 -11.75
C GLY A 266 -7.78 0.92 -11.28
N ASP A 267 -7.69 0.06 -10.25
CA ASP A 267 -6.42 -0.44 -9.72
C ASP A 267 -5.59 -1.12 -10.83
N TYR A 268 -6.26 -1.94 -11.65
CA TYR A 268 -5.64 -2.61 -12.80
C TYR A 268 -5.20 -1.63 -13.90
N LEU A 269 -6.01 -0.62 -14.23
CA LEU A 269 -5.64 0.43 -15.20
C LEU A 269 -4.38 1.19 -14.73
N GLY A 270 -4.28 1.49 -13.44
CA GLY A 270 -3.09 2.09 -12.85
C GLY A 270 -1.85 1.20 -13.01
N LEU A 271 -1.98 -0.10 -12.74
CA LEU A 271 -0.88 -1.05 -12.96
C LEU A 271 -0.49 -1.15 -14.44
N LEU A 272 -1.43 -1.14 -15.38
CA LEU A 272 -1.10 -1.11 -16.81
C LEU A 272 -0.43 0.20 -17.24
N ARG A 273 -0.77 1.33 -16.62
CA ARG A 273 -0.06 2.58 -16.89
C ARG A 273 1.42 2.47 -16.52
N LEU A 274 1.73 1.82 -15.40
CA LEU A 274 3.08 1.67 -14.86
C LEU A 274 3.86 0.49 -15.47
N TYR A 275 3.18 -0.61 -15.75
CA TYR A 275 3.76 -1.90 -16.09
C TYR A 275 3.10 -2.60 -17.28
N GLY A 276 2.18 -1.94 -17.99
CA GLY A 276 1.61 -2.49 -19.21
C GLY A 276 2.64 -2.62 -20.33
N PRO A 277 2.28 -3.35 -21.40
CA PRO A 277 3.10 -3.44 -22.61
C PRO A 277 3.42 -2.04 -23.12
N LYS A 278 4.62 -1.87 -23.69
CA LYS A 278 4.95 -0.61 -24.37
C LYS A 278 3.96 -0.47 -25.53
N ARG A 279 3.30 0.68 -25.65
CA ARG A 279 2.59 1.02 -26.87
C ARG A 279 3.64 1.09 -27.97
N GLU A 280 3.56 0.18 -28.94
CA GLU A 280 4.23 0.37 -30.22
C GLU A 280 3.58 1.60 -30.86
N GLY A 281 4.42 2.57 -31.23
CA GLY A 281 4.01 3.82 -31.85
C GLY A 281 3.84 3.66 -33.35
#